data_AF-A0A1F3VW95-F1
#
_entry.id   AF-A0A1F3VW95-F1
#
_cell.length_a   1.000
_cell.length_b   1.000
_cell.length_c   1.000
_cell.angle_alpha   90.00
_cell.angle_beta   90.00
_cell.angle_gamma   90.00
#
_symmetry.space_group_name_H-M   'P 1'
#
loop_
_entity.id
_entity.type
_entity.pdbx_description
1 polymer ?
#
loop_
_entity_poly.entity_id
_entity_poly.type
_entity_poly.pdbx_seq_one_letter_code
_entity_poly.pdbx_strand_id
1 'polypeptide(L)'
;MMNWGGLIFLFGFSIVKFMFTPFSGPAFHFTFIETYIACVAGGIFGAAIFYFSAGFFMRRSHDARVHKLALLKAQGIPYKLKRKFTRMNKFVVRIKRSLGIVGTSFWAPFFLSVPIGSIIAAKFYGHQKKTFPLIVLGMLINGCVTTGIAYLFYG
;
A
#
# COMPACT_ATOMS: atom_id res chain seq x y z
N MET A 1 6.25 -31.01 -8.44
CA MET A 1 7.22 -29.94 -8.79
C MET A 1 6.72 -28.66 -8.15
N MET A 2 7.60 -27.87 -7.51
CA MET A 2 7.20 -26.64 -6.83
C MET A 2 6.68 -25.64 -7.87
N ASN A 3 5.48 -25.09 -7.65
CA ASN A 3 4.85 -24.16 -8.60
C ASN A 3 5.48 -22.76 -8.44
N TRP A 4 6.69 -22.58 -8.97
CA TRP A 4 7.41 -21.31 -8.90
C TRP A 4 6.64 -20.12 -9.49
N GLY A 5 5.84 -20.36 -10.54
CA GLY A 5 4.98 -19.35 -11.15
C GLY A 5 3.93 -18.81 -10.17
N GLY A 6 3.28 -19.70 -9.41
CA GLY A 6 2.31 -19.30 -8.39
C GLY A 6 2.94 -18.50 -7.24
N LEU A 7 4.16 -18.85 -6.80
CA LEU A 7 4.87 -18.09 -5.77
C LEU A 7 5.25 -16.68 -6.24
N ILE A 8 5.74 -16.56 -7.48
CA ILE A 8 6.05 -15.26 -8.09
C ILE A 8 4.78 -14.44 -8.25
N PHE A 9 3.66 -15.07 -8.61
CA PHE A 9 2.36 -14.41 -8.69
C PHE A 9 1.91 -13.88 -7.32
N LEU A 10 1.97 -14.70 -6.26
CA LEU A 10 1.63 -14.26 -4.90
C LEU A 10 2.53 -13.12 -4.43
N PHE A 11 3.84 -13.23 -4.67
CA PHE A 11 4.79 -12.16 -4.35
C PHE A 11 4.43 -10.87 -5.10
N GLY A 12 4.25 -10.92 -6.43
CA GLY A 12 3.93 -9.76 -7.25
C GLY A 12 2.56 -9.15 -6.94
N PHE A 13 1.55 -9.98 -6.74
CA PHE A 13 0.20 -9.51 -6.45
C PHE A 13 0.10 -8.88 -5.05
N SER A 14 0.88 -9.36 -4.08
CA SER A 14 0.93 -8.79 -2.74
C SER A 14 1.52 -7.37 -2.69
N ILE A 15 2.41 -7.03 -3.63
CA ILE A 15 2.91 -5.66 -3.83
C ILE A 15 1.76 -4.70 -4.17
N VAL A 16 0.74 -5.15 -4.89
CA VAL A 16 -0.38 -4.30 -5.31
C VAL A 16 -1.54 -4.40 -4.33
N LYS A 17 -1.93 -5.61 -3.92
CA LYS A 17 -3.15 -5.85 -3.15
C LYS A 17 -3.01 -6.96 -2.12
N PHE A 18 -2.08 -6.76 -1.20
CA PHE A 18 -1.76 -7.63 -0.05
C PHE A 18 -2.96 -8.28 0.66
N MET A 19 -4.04 -7.54 0.91
CA MET A 19 -5.20 -8.04 1.67
C MET A 19 -5.85 -9.29 1.04
N PHE A 20 -5.88 -9.39 -0.28
CA PHE A 20 -6.56 -10.47 -0.99
C PHE A 20 -5.62 -11.55 -1.51
N THR A 21 -4.31 -11.30 -1.53
CA THR A 21 -3.33 -12.23 -2.12
C THR A 21 -3.28 -13.60 -1.45
N PRO A 22 -3.36 -13.73 -0.10
CA PRO A 22 -3.32 -15.03 0.54
C PRO A 22 -4.47 -15.97 0.16
N PHE A 23 -5.62 -15.45 -0.27
CA PHE A 23 -6.77 -16.25 -0.69
C PHE A 23 -6.54 -17.05 -1.97
N SER A 24 -5.58 -16.63 -2.81
CA SER A 24 -5.17 -17.42 -3.98
C SER A 24 -4.18 -18.54 -3.65
N GLY A 25 -3.61 -18.56 -2.44
CA GLY A 25 -2.64 -19.59 -2.01
C GLY A 25 -3.20 -21.02 -2.06
N PRO A 26 -4.35 -21.28 -1.44
CA PRO A 26 -4.99 -22.61 -1.49
C PRO A 26 -5.34 -23.06 -2.90
N ALA A 27 -5.75 -22.14 -3.79
CA ALA A 27 -6.07 -22.45 -5.18
C ALA A 27 -4.86 -22.95 -6.00
N PHE A 28 -3.63 -22.61 -5.58
CA PHE A 28 -2.39 -23.12 -6.17
C PHE A 28 -1.81 -24.34 -5.44
N HIS A 29 -2.55 -24.90 -4.45
CA HIS A 29 -2.12 -25.99 -3.58
C HIS A 29 -0.83 -25.71 -2.78
N PHE A 30 -0.57 -24.44 -2.46
CA PHE A 30 0.55 -24.09 -1.57
C PHE A 30 0.23 -24.38 -0.12
N THR A 31 1.28 -24.58 0.69
CA THR A 31 1.16 -24.64 2.14
C THR A 31 0.95 -23.25 2.75
N PHE A 32 0.43 -23.22 3.99
CA PHE A 32 0.27 -21.98 4.76
C PHE A 32 1.56 -21.15 4.80
N ILE A 33 2.70 -21.81 5.03
CA ILE A 33 4.01 -21.16 5.19
C ILE A 33 4.47 -20.56 3.87
N GLU A 34 4.35 -21.27 2.76
CA GLU A 34 4.72 -20.78 1.43
C GLU A 34 3.90 -19.54 1.05
N THR A 35 2.57 -19.60 1.24
CA THR A 35 1.69 -18.46 0.97
C THR A 35 1.99 -17.28 1.87
N TYR A 36 2.18 -17.51 3.18
CA TYR A 36 2.49 -16.47 4.14
C TYR A 36 3.80 -15.76 3.80
N ILE A 37 4.89 -16.52 3.60
CA ILE A 37 6.21 -15.96 3.31
C ILE A 37 6.19 -15.21 1.98
N ALA A 38 5.58 -15.77 0.92
CA ALA A 38 5.51 -15.11 -0.38
C ALA A 38 4.74 -13.78 -0.31
N CYS A 39 3.59 -13.76 0.36
CA CYS A 39 2.78 -12.55 0.50
C CYS A 39 3.47 -11.49 1.37
N VAL A 40 4.04 -11.89 2.51
CA VAL A 40 4.74 -10.98 3.42
C VAL A 40 5.98 -10.40 2.76
N ALA A 41 6.79 -11.23 2.10
CA ALA A 41 7.99 -10.77 1.40
C ALA A 41 7.64 -9.76 0.30
N GLY A 42 6.61 -10.06 -0.51
CA GLY A 42 6.16 -9.15 -1.56
C GLY A 42 5.55 -7.87 -1.01
N GLY A 43 4.75 -7.96 0.06
CA GLY A 43 4.22 -6.81 0.78
C GLY A 43 5.31 -5.88 1.30
N ILE A 44 6.29 -6.43 2.03
CA ILE A 44 7.41 -5.65 2.60
C ILE A 44 8.25 -5.04 1.49
N PHE A 45 8.56 -5.81 0.44
CA PHE A 45 9.32 -5.32 -0.70
C PHE A 45 8.61 -4.16 -1.41
N GLY A 46 7.31 -4.31 -1.67
CA GLY A 46 6.47 -3.25 -2.22
C GLY A 46 6.45 -2.02 -1.31
N ALA A 47 6.24 -2.22 0.00
CA ALA A 47 6.25 -1.13 0.96
C ALA A 47 7.58 -0.40 0.99
N ALA A 48 8.71 -1.11 0.97
CA ALA A 48 10.03 -0.50 0.95
C ALA A 48 10.18 0.41 -0.28
N ILE A 49 9.91 -0.12 -1.47
CA ILE A 49 10.00 0.65 -2.71
C ILE A 49 9.13 1.90 -2.64
N PHE A 50 7.84 1.76 -2.34
CA PHE A 50 6.89 2.88 -2.38
C PHE A 50 7.04 3.86 -1.22
N TYR A 51 7.48 3.41 -0.05
CA TYR A 51 7.74 4.27 1.10
C TYR A 51 8.96 5.17 0.84
N PHE A 52 10.09 4.60 0.42
CA PHE A 52 11.32 5.38 0.19
C PHE A 52 11.24 6.24 -1.09
N SER A 53 10.53 5.77 -2.12
CA SER A 53 10.27 6.57 -3.33
C SER A 53 9.16 7.61 -3.17
N ALA A 54 8.41 7.62 -2.06
CA ALA A 54 7.28 8.52 -1.86
C ALA A 54 7.69 10.00 -2.02
N GLY A 55 8.86 10.38 -1.52
CA GLY A 55 9.40 11.74 -1.67
C GLY A 55 9.55 12.15 -3.13
N PHE A 56 10.09 11.25 -3.96
CA PHE A 56 10.25 11.45 -5.40
C PHE A 56 8.89 11.57 -6.11
N PHE A 57 7.96 10.64 -5.85
CA PHE A 57 6.63 10.67 -6.45
C PHE A 57 5.84 11.92 -6.06
N MET A 58 5.94 12.35 -4.80
CA MET A 58 5.29 13.57 -4.32
C MET A 58 5.82 14.82 -5.03
N ARG A 59 7.15 14.98 -5.13
CA ARG A 59 7.76 16.10 -5.87
C ARG A 59 7.36 16.10 -7.35
N ARG A 60 7.51 14.97 -8.03
CA ARG A 60 7.12 14.83 -9.44
C ARG A 60 5.65 15.17 -9.68
N SER A 61 4.75 14.72 -8.79
CA SER A 61 3.32 15.03 -8.90
C SER A 61 3.01 16.50 -8.64
N HIS A 62 3.79 17.16 -7.78
CA HIS A 62 3.68 18.59 -7.51
C HIS A 62 4.15 19.41 -8.73
N ASP A 63 5.32 19.09 -9.27
CA ASP A 63 5.93 19.80 -10.40
C ASP A 63 5.06 19.67 -11.65
N ALA A 64 4.55 18.47 -11.93
CA ALA A 64 3.60 18.24 -13.03
C ALA A 64 2.32 19.08 -12.87
N ARG A 65 1.86 19.30 -11.63
CA ARG A 65 0.70 20.13 -11.35
C ARG A 65 1.01 21.62 -11.56
N VAL A 66 2.19 22.08 -11.12
CA VAL A 66 2.65 23.47 -11.31
C VAL A 66 2.82 23.78 -12.79
N HIS A 67 3.44 22.88 -13.56
CA HIS A 67 3.61 23.04 -15.00
C HIS A 67 2.25 23.11 -15.73
N LYS A 68 1.31 22.22 -15.39
CA LYS A 68 -0.04 22.24 -15.96
C LYS A 68 -0.79 23.53 -15.62
N LEU A 69 -0.60 24.05 -14.40
CA LEU A 69 -1.17 25.34 -13.99
C LEU A 69 -0.58 26.51 -14.78
N ALA A 70 0.73 26.52 -14.99
CA ALA A 70 1.42 27.54 -15.78
C ALA A 70 0.94 27.55 -17.25
N LEU A 71 0.81 26.38 -17.88
CA LEU A 71 0.29 26.24 -19.25
C LEU A 71 -1.15 26.74 -19.37
N LEU A 72 -2.04 26.37 -18.44
CA LEU A 72 -3.44 26.81 -18.47
C LEU A 72 -3.57 28.32 -18.26
N LYS A 73 -2.71 28.92 -17.41
CA LYS A 73 -2.63 30.37 -17.22
C LYS A 73 -2.14 31.08 -18.48
N ALA A 74 -1.13 30.52 -19.16
CA ALA A 74 -0.63 31.06 -20.43
C ALA A 74 -1.67 30.99 -21.57
N GLN A 75 -2.54 29.98 -21.55
CA GLN A 75 -3.63 29.81 -22.52
C GLN A 75 -4.91 30.60 -22.17
N GLY A 76 -4.93 31.35 -21.05
CA GLY A 76 -6.11 32.08 -20.60
C GLY A 76 -7.29 31.20 -20.16
N ILE A 77 -7.09 29.88 -20.02
CA ILE A 77 -8.15 28.94 -19.67
C ILE A 77 -8.34 28.97 -18.14
N PRO A 78 -9.57 29.21 -17.63
CA PRO A 78 -9.82 29.24 -16.20
C PRO A 78 -9.53 27.87 -15.57
N TYR A 79 -8.60 27.84 -14.61
CA TYR A 79 -8.26 26.61 -13.89
C TYR A 79 -9.39 26.20 -12.94
N LYS A 80 -10.11 25.12 -13.29
CA LYS A 80 -11.08 24.50 -12.37
C LYS A 80 -10.34 23.84 -11.20
N LEU A 81 -10.44 24.45 -10.01
CA LEU A 81 -9.89 23.86 -8.79
C LEU A 81 -10.50 22.48 -8.54
N LYS A 82 -9.65 21.44 -8.57
CA LYS A 82 -10.05 20.09 -8.14
C LYS A 82 -10.39 20.11 -6.65
N ARG A 83 -11.46 19.41 -6.27
CA ARG A 83 -11.87 19.25 -4.87
C ARG A 83 -10.73 18.61 -4.05
N LYS A 84 -10.26 19.34 -3.02
CA LYS A 84 -9.19 18.86 -2.12
C LYS A 84 -9.65 17.70 -1.21
N PHE A 85 -10.94 17.66 -0.83
CA PHE A 85 -11.52 16.62 0.01
C PHE A 85 -12.40 15.65 -0.80
N THR A 86 -11.76 14.74 -1.54
CA THR A 86 -12.43 13.58 -2.16
C THR A 86 -12.81 12.54 -1.09
N ARG A 87 -13.67 11.56 -1.44
CA ARG A 87 -14.05 10.46 -0.52
C ARG A 87 -12.81 9.75 0.05
N MET A 88 -11.82 9.49 -0.80
CA MET A 88 -10.53 8.89 -0.41
C MET A 88 -9.75 9.77 0.56
N ASN A 89 -9.60 11.07 0.27
CA ASN A 89 -8.87 11.98 1.16
C ASN A 89 -9.58 12.13 2.51
N LYS A 90 -10.92 12.15 2.54
CA LYS A 90 -11.70 12.15 3.78
C LYS A 90 -11.49 10.86 4.59
N PHE A 91 -11.42 9.70 3.94
CA PHE A 91 -11.13 8.42 4.59
C PHE A 91 -9.72 8.39 5.21
N VAL A 92 -8.71 8.82 4.44
CA VAL A 92 -7.32 8.92 4.92
C VAL A 92 -7.20 9.86 6.12
N VAL A 93 -7.87 11.02 6.07
CA VAL A 93 -7.90 11.97 7.20
C VAL A 93 -8.63 11.39 8.42
N ARG A 94 -9.69 10.57 8.22
CA ARG A 94 -10.36 9.87 9.32
C ARG A 94 -9.43 8.85 9.98
N ILE A 95 -8.77 7.98 9.20
CA ILE A 95 -7.79 7.01 9.72
C ILE A 95 -6.71 7.72 10.53
N LYS A 96 -6.15 8.81 9.99
CA LYS A 96 -5.15 9.62 10.69
C LYS A 96 -5.68 10.14 12.03
N ARG A 97 -6.88 10.72 12.04
CA ARG A 97 -7.48 11.31 13.24
C ARG A 97 -7.81 10.27 14.31
N SER A 98 -8.23 9.06 13.92
CA SER A 98 -8.67 8.04 14.87
C SER A 98 -7.55 7.14 15.37
N LEU A 99 -6.57 6.80 14.54
CA LEU A 99 -5.59 5.74 14.87
C LEU A 99 -4.13 6.22 14.93
N GLY A 100 -3.87 7.50 14.63
CA GLY A 100 -2.53 8.08 14.69
C GLY A 100 -1.51 7.36 13.80
N ILE A 101 -0.23 7.39 14.19
CA ILE A 101 0.87 6.82 13.41
C ILE A 101 0.76 5.30 13.26
N VAL A 102 0.38 4.61 14.34
CA VAL A 102 0.33 3.14 14.39
C VAL A 102 -0.73 2.64 13.42
N GLY A 103 -1.97 3.12 13.54
CA GLY A 103 -3.01 2.61 12.65
C GLY A 103 -2.91 3.12 11.22
N THR A 104 -2.33 4.30 10.98
CA THR A 104 -2.05 4.72 9.59
C THR A 104 -1.02 3.79 8.95
N SER A 105 0.02 3.40 9.68
CA SER A 105 1.09 2.53 9.17
C SER A 105 0.66 1.05 9.05
N PHE A 106 -0.18 0.57 9.96
CA PHE A 106 -0.69 -0.80 9.94
C PHE A 106 -1.83 -1.00 8.92
N TRP A 107 -2.83 -0.12 8.95
CA TRP A 107 -4.08 -0.36 8.23
C TRP A 107 -4.13 0.27 6.84
N ALA A 108 -3.40 1.37 6.59
CA ALA A 108 -3.45 2.01 5.28
C ALA A 108 -2.83 1.12 4.16
N PRO A 109 -1.65 0.51 4.34
CA PRO A 109 -1.09 -0.43 3.35
C PRO A 109 -1.98 -1.65 3.13
N PHE A 110 -2.68 -2.09 4.18
CA PHE A 110 -3.60 -3.22 4.14
C PHE A 110 -4.88 -2.91 3.35
N PHE A 111 -5.64 -1.88 3.74
CA PHE A 111 -6.96 -1.59 3.14
C PHE A 111 -6.89 -0.87 1.79
N LEU A 112 -5.97 0.09 1.61
CA LEU A 112 -5.93 0.89 0.38
C LEU A 112 -5.15 0.21 -0.73
N SER A 113 -4.06 -0.47 -0.35
CA SER A 113 -3.03 -1.12 -1.18
C SER A 113 -1.67 -0.72 -0.61
N VAL A 114 -0.70 -1.61 -0.74
CA VAL A 114 0.67 -1.37 -0.28
C VAL A 114 1.28 -0.11 -0.89
N PRO A 115 1.16 0.20 -2.20
CA PRO A 115 1.78 1.37 -2.78
C PRO A 115 1.17 2.66 -2.24
N ILE A 116 -0.17 2.76 -2.28
CA ILE A 116 -0.89 3.97 -1.86
C ILE A 116 -0.75 4.17 -0.36
N GLY A 117 -0.93 3.11 0.43
CA GLY A 117 -0.82 3.17 1.89
C GLY A 117 0.57 3.54 2.36
N SER A 118 1.63 2.99 1.74
CA SER A 118 3.02 3.29 2.09
C SER A 118 3.41 4.73 1.73
N ILE A 119 2.95 5.24 0.57
CA ILE A 119 3.15 6.65 0.19
C ILE A 119 2.42 7.58 1.17
N ILE A 120 1.20 7.23 1.59
CA ILE A 120 0.43 8.01 2.56
C ILE A 120 1.12 8.03 3.93
N ALA A 121 1.59 6.87 4.39
CA ALA A 121 2.33 6.76 5.65
C ALA A 121 3.63 7.58 5.60
N ALA A 122 4.40 7.48 4.51
CA ALA A 122 5.59 8.31 4.27
C ALA A 122 5.26 9.81 4.20
N LYS A 123 4.14 10.18 3.58
CA LYS A 123 3.71 11.57 3.45
C LYS A 123 3.37 12.21 4.80
N PHE A 124 2.71 11.48 5.69
CA PHE A 124 2.26 12.03 6.98
C PHE A 124 3.27 11.81 8.11
N TYR A 125 4.00 10.70 8.08
CA TYR A 125 4.86 10.25 9.17
C TYR A 125 6.27 9.89 8.69
N GLY A 126 6.67 10.25 7.47
CA GLY A 126 8.01 9.97 6.94
C GLY A 126 9.15 10.58 7.76
N HIS A 127 8.86 11.62 8.55
CA HIS A 127 9.80 12.24 9.49
C HIS A 127 10.11 11.35 10.70
N GLN A 128 9.26 10.36 11.00
CA GLN A 128 9.43 9.46 12.13
C GLN A 128 10.10 8.15 11.67
N LYS A 129 11.25 7.82 12.26
CA LYS A 129 12.00 6.60 11.94
C LYS A 129 11.22 5.30 12.23
N LYS A 130 10.20 5.37 13.10
CA LYS A 130 9.36 4.22 13.50
C LYS A 130 8.30 3.85 12.46
N THR A 131 8.00 4.71 11.49
CA THR A 131 6.90 4.50 10.53
C THR A 131 7.11 3.26 9.68
N PHE A 132 8.31 3.08 9.09
CA PHE A 132 8.59 1.92 8.25
C PHE A 132 8.60 0.59 9.04
N PRO A 133 9.26 0.48 10.20
CA PRO A 133 9.14 -0.69 11.08
C PRO A 133 7.68 -1.03 11.45
N LEU A 134 6.84 -0.02 11.70
CA LEU A 134 5.42 -0.24 11.97
C LEU A 134 4.66 -0.80 10.76
N ILE A 135 4.99 -0.37 9.53
CA ILE A 135 4.43 -0.95 8.31
C ILE A 135 4.80 -2.43 8.21
N VAL A 136 6.08 -2.76 8.42
CA VAL A 136 6.58 -4.15 8.36
C VAL A 136 5.89 -5.02 9.41
N LEU A 137 5.78 -4.53 10.65
CA LEU A 137 5.09 -5.25 11.73
C LEU A 137 3.60 -5.46 11.40
N GLY A 138 2.96 -4.43 10.83
CA GLY A 138 1.59 -4.54 10.35
C GLY A 138 1.42 -5.57 9.25
N MET A 139 2.39 -5.71 8.34
CA MET A 139 2.35 -6.74 7.29
C MET A 139 2.55 -8.15 7.85
N LEU A 140 3.45 -8.32 8.82
CA LEU A 140 3.67 -9.61 9.48
C LEU A 140 2.41 -10.10 10.18
N ILE A 141 1.76 -9.23 10.96
CA ILE A 141 0.55 -9.54 11.73
C ILE A 141 -0.64 -9.73 10.79
N ASN A 142 -0.91 -8.76 9.91
CA ASN A 142 -2.05 -8.85 9.01
C ASN A 142 -1.91 -10.01 8.02
N GLY A 143 -0.69 -10.28 7.54
CA GLY A 143 -0.42 -11.43 6.68
C GLY A 143 -0.71 -12.75 7.39
N CYS A 144 -0.41 -12.87 8.68
CA CYS A 144 -0.67 -14.08 9.45
C CYS A 144 -2.18 -14.29 9.60
N VAL A 145 -2.90 -13.21 9.91
CA VAL A 145 -4.37 -13.21 10.02
C VAL A 145 -5.03 -13.54 8.68
N THR A 146 -4.67 -12.89 7.58
CA THR A 146 -5.32 -13.13 6.28
C THR A 146 -4.98 -14.48 5.69
N THR A 147 -3.74 -14.96 5.82
CA THR A 147 -3.39 -16.33 5.43
C THR A 147 -4.10 -17.35 6.33
N GLY A 148 -4.21 -17.10 7.64
CA GLY A 148 -4.97 -17.95 8.55
C GLY A 148 -6.43 -18.08 8.14
N ILE A 149 -7.08 -16.95 7.86
CA ILE A 149 -8.46 -16.92 7.35
C ILE A 149 -8.54 -17.67 6.01
N ALA A 150 -7.63 -17.43 5.06
CA ALA A 150 -7.65 -18.10 3.77
C ALA A 150 -7.61 -19.63 3.90
N TYR A 151 -6.72 -20.17 4.73
CA TYR A 151 -6.58 -21.62 4.93
C TYR A 151 -7.65 -22.23 5.84
N LEU A 152 -8.30 -21.45 6.70
CA LEU A 152 -9.46 -21.95 7.47
C LEU A 152 -10.71 -22.13 6.60
N PHE A 153 -10.90 -21.28 5.58
CA PHE A 153 -12.09 -21.32 4.73
C PHE A 153 -11.89 -22.06 3.40
N TYR A 154 -10.67 -22.10 2.88
CA TYR A 154 -10.35 -22.65 1.56
C TYR A 154 -9.22 -23.68 1.57
N GLY A 155 -8.63 -23.96 2.74
CA GLY A 155 -7.56 -24.96 2.92
C GLY A 155 -8.09 -26.35 3.18
#